data_AF-A0A385TFE3-F1
#
_entry.id   AF-A0A385TFE3-F1
#
_cell.length_a   1.000
_cell.length_b   1.000
_cell.length_c   1.000
_cell.angle_alpha   90.00
_cell.angle_beta   90.00
_cell.angle_gamma   90.00
#
_symmetry.space_group_name_H-M   'P 1'
#
loop_
_entity.id
_entity.type
_entity.pdbx_description
1 polymer ?
#
loop_
_entity_poly.entity_id
_entity_poly.type
_entity_poly.pdbx_seq_one_letter_code
_entity_poly.pdbx_strand_id
1 'polypeptide(L)'
;MRDVNWVQVTRASFFVLAIIFSVSVALQVLIAGTALFVNSGGWAAHASFARYFACIPLIMAIMAWMAGLSRRMLWKSMGLFGMVIGMFLTAVLSSRIGFLSALHPVIALMLFWGSVDMIRSGKRSEINVH
;
A
#
# COMPACT_ATOMS: atom_id res chain seq x y z
N MET A 1 34.76 -9.66 7.71
CA MET A 1 33.38 -9.76 7.17
C MET A 1 32.52 -8.87 8.07
N ARG A 2 31.73 -7.93 7.54
CA ARG A 2 30.86 -7.10 8.40
C ARG A 2 29.67 -7.96 8.83
N ASP A 3 29.46 -8.10 10.13
CA ASP A 3 28.28 -8.77 10.65
C ASP A 3 27.03 -8.00 10.21
N VAL A 4 26.18 -8.65 9.42
CA VAL A 4 24.95 -8.03 8.89
C VAL A 4 23.97 -7.87 10.03
N ASN A 5 23.58 -6.63 10.31
CA ASN A 5 22.52 -6.34 11.26
C ASN A 5 21.15 -6.59 10.61
N TRP A 6 20.63 -7.81 10.75
CA TRP A 6 19.34 -8.23 10.18
C TRP A 6 18.15 -7.35 10.59
N VAL A 7 18.18 -6.74 11.78
CA VAL A 7 17.13 -5.82 12.23
C VAL A 7 17.15 -4.55 11.38
N GLN A 8 18.32 -3.96 11.17
CA GLN A 8 18.46 -2.76 10.34
C GLN A 8 18.08 -3.04 8.88
N VAL A 9 18.49 -4.19 8.33
CA VAL A 9 18.09 -4.63 6.98
C VAL A 9 16.57 -4.77 6.89
N THR A 10 15.92 -5.38 7.87
CA THR A 10 14.46 -5.55 7.89
C THR A 10 13.74 -4.20 7.97
N ARG A 11 14.25 -3.24 8.76
CA ARG A 11 13.71 -1.87 8.82
C ARG A 11 13.85 -1.14 7.49
N ALA A 12 15.02 -1.23 6.85
CA ALA A 12 15.24 -0.62 5.54
C ALA A 12 14.30 -1.22 4.49
N SER A 13 14.18 -2.55 4.45
CA SER A 13 13.27 -3.27 3.56
C SER A 13 11.81 -2.87 3.76
N PHE A 14 11.37 -2.67 5.01
CA PHE A 14 10.02 -2.16 5.31
C PHE A 14 9.76 -0.81 4.62
N PHE A 15 10.70 0.15 4.70
CA PHE A 15 10.52 1.47 4.07
C PHE A 15 10.61 1.41 2.55
N VAL A 16 11.47 0.56 2.00
CA VAL A 16 11.52 0.30 0.56
C VAL A 16 10.18 -0.24 0.06
N LEU A 17 9.59 -1.22 0.77
CA LEU A 17 8.26 -1.74 0.44
C LEU A 17 7.17 -0.67 0.57
N ALA A 18 7.23 0.21 1.56
CA ALA A 18 6.30 1.32 1.70
C ALA A 18 6.35 2.27 0.49
N ILE A 19 7.55 2.58 0.00
CA ILE A 19 7.76 3.40 -1.22
C ILE A 19 7.21 2.67 -2.45
N ILE A 20 7.59 1.40 -2.64
CA ILE A 20 7.11 0.58 -3.77
C ILE A 20 5.59 0.51 -3.77
N PHE A 21 4.97 0.25 -2.62
CA PHE A 21 3.52 0.20 -2.49
C PHE A 21 2.87 1.54 -2.82
N SER A 22 3.41 2.65 -2.30
CA SER A 22 2.90 4.00 -2.57
C SER A 22 2.94 4.35 -4.07
N VAL A 23 4.07 4.09 -4.73
CA VAL A 23 4.23 4.28 -6.18
C VAL A 23 3.27 3.36 -6.94
N SER A 24 3.09 2.11 -6.51
CA SER A 24 2.18 1.16 -7.14
C SER A 24 0.72 1.64 -7.07
N VAL A 25 0.29 2.21 -5.94
CA VAL A 25 -1.06 2.79 -5.82
C VAL A 25 -1.22 4.01 -6.75
N ALA A 26 -0.22 4.88 -6.84
CA ALA A 26 -0.26 6.02 -7.77
C ALA A 26 -0.35 5.55 -9.24
N LEU A 27 0.43 4.55 -9.62
CA LEU A 27 0.38 3.94 -10.95
C LEU A 27 -0.98 3.28 -11.22
N GLN A 28 -1.60 2.65 -10.22
CA GLN A 28 -2.96 2.11 -10.37
C GLN A 28 -4.00 3.18 -10.70
N VAL A 29 -3.94 4.31 -10.00
CA VAL A 29 -4.83 5.44 -10.27
C VAL A 29 -4.59 6.00 -11.66
N LEU A 30 -3.33 6.09 -12.11
CA LEU A 30 -2.99 6.48 -13.47
C LEU A 30 -3.57 5.50 -14.51
N ILE A 31 -3.39 4.19 -14.33
CA ILE A 31 -3.90 3.16 -15.27
C ILE A 31 -5.43 3.15 -15.29
N ALA A 32 -6.09 3.36 -14.14
CA ALA A 32 -7.54 3.55 -14.11
C ALA A 32 -7.97 4.80 -14.87
N GLY A 33 -7.22 5.90 -14.72
CA GLY A 33 -7.45 7.14 -15.47
C GLY A 33 -7.28 6.95 -16.97
N THR A 34 -6.25 6.23 -17.43
CA THR A 34 -6.11 5.93 -18.87
C THR A 34 -7.23 5.02 -19.37
N ALA A 35 -7.69 4.07 -18.55
CA ALA A 35 -8.85 3.23 -18.88
C ALA A 35 -10.15 4.05 -19.03
N LEU A 36 -10.32 5.10 -18.23
CA LEU A 36 -11.48 5.98 -18.27
C LEU A 36 -11.42 7.00 -19.41
N PHE A 37 -10.27 7.64 -19.62
CA PHE A 37 -10.17 8.82 -20.48
C PHE A 37 -9.51 8.56 -21.84
N VAL A 38 -8.81 7.44 -22.02
CA VAL A 38 -8.03 7.15 -23.24
C VAL A 38 -8.55 5.90 -23.95
N ASN A 39 -8.55 4.74 -23.27
CA ASN A 39 -8.97 3.47 -23.87
C ASN A 39 -9.42 2.47 -22.80
N SER A 40 -10.67 2.01 -22.91
CA SER A 40 -11.29 1.04 -21.98
C SER A 40 -10.54 -0.29 -21.86
N GLY A 41 -9.68 -0.67 -22.83
CA GLY A 41 -8.79 -1.81 -22.71
C GLY A 41 -7.83 -1.74 -21.51
N GLY A 42 -7.59 -0.55 -20.96
CA GLY A 42 -6.75 -0.33 -19.76
C GLY A 42 -7.26 -1.01 -18.49
N TRP A 43 -8.55 -1.38 -18.41
CA TRP A 43 -9.11 -2.06 -17.23
C TRP A 43 -8.47 -3.43 -16.97
N ALA A 44 -8.07 -4.15 -18.02
CA ALA A 44 -7.35 -5.42 -17.87
C ALA A 44 -5.97 -5.23 -17.24
N ALA A 45 -5.26 -4.17 -17.64
CA ALA A 45 -3.96 -3.80 -17.04
C ALA A 45 -4.13 -3.35 -15.59
N HIS A 46 -5.13 -2.51 -15.29
CA HIS A 46 -5.48 -2.08 -13.93
C HIS A 46 -5.72 -3.29 -13.00
N ALA A 47 -6.61 -4.19 -13.40
CA ALA A 47 -7.01 -5.36 -12.61
C ALA A 47 -5.88 -6.38 -12.42
N SER A 48 -5.05 -6.61 -13.45
CA SER A 48 -3.92 -7.54 -13.35
C SER A 48 -2.78 -6.96 -12.51
N PHE A 49 -2.44 -5.68 -12.71
CA PHE A 49 -1.36 -5.01 -11.98
C PHE A 49 -1.61 -5.05 -10.47
N ALA A 50 -2.88 -4.91 -10.03
CA ALA A 50 -3.25 -4.82 -8.61
C ALA A 50 -2.85 -6.05 -7.79
N ARG A 51 -2.86 -7.22 -8.44
CA ARG A 51 -2.59 -8.50 -7.80
C ARG A 51 -1.13 -8.65 -7.39
N TYR A 52 -0.19 -8.02 -8.09
CA TYR A 52 1.25 -8.16 -7.81
C TYR A 52 1.68 -7.54 -6.47
N PHE A 53 0.96 -6.52 -5.99
CA PHE A 53 1.32 -5.83 -4.74
C PHE A 53 0.22 -5.85 -3.68
N ALA A 54 -0.86 -6.61 -3.89
CA ALA A 54 -1.95 -6.75 -2.94
C ALA A 54 -1.48 -7.22 -1.54
N CYS A 55 -0.46 -8.08 -1.50
CA CYS A 55 0.08 -8.61 -0.25
C CYS A 55 1.19 -7.75 0.38
N ILE A 56 1.67 -6.67 -0.28
CA ILE A 56 2.78 -5.86 0.26
C ILE A 56 2.46 -5.31 1.67
N PRO A 57 1.26 -4.74 1.94
CA PRO A 57 0.95 -4.25 3.29
C PRO A 57 0.97 -5.34 4.37
N LEU A 58 0.62 -6.58 4.03
CA LEU A 58 0.73 -7.71 4.94
C LEU A 58 2.19 -8.09 5.20
N ILE A 59 3.02 -8.13 4.16
CA ILE A 59 4.47 -8.34 4.28
C ILE A 59 5.08 -7.23 5.16
N MET A 60 4.68 -5.98 4.96
CA MET A 60 5.08 -4.86 5.80
C MET A 60 4.66 -5.05 7.26
N ALA A 61 3.46 -5.54 7.55
CA ALA A 61 3.03 -5.82 8.91
C ALA A 61 3.91 -6.88 9.60
N ILE A 62 4.25 -7.95 8.87
CA ILE A 62 5.17 -9.00 9.36
C ILE A 62 6.56 -8.41 9.61
N MET A 63 7.10 -7.63 8.68
CA MET A 63 8.40 -6.96 8.84
C MET A 63 8.40 -5.99 10.01
N ALA A 64 7.32 -5.23 10.23
CA ALA A 64 7.19 -4.33 11.36
C ALA A 64 7.27 -5.07 12.70
N TRP A 65 6.67 -6.25 12.78
CA TRP A 65 6.78 -7.13 13.95
C TRP A 65 8.21 -7.68 14.12
N MET A 66 8.80 -8.26 13.07
CA MET A 66 10.15 -8.83 13.11
C MET A 66 11.24 -7.81 13.44
N ALA A 67 11.10 -6.57 12.95
CA ALA A 67 12.06 -5.49 13.15
C ALA A 67 11.87 -4.72 14.48
N GLY A 68 10.91 -5.14 15.31
CA GLY A 68 10.55 -4.44 16.55
C GLY A 68 10.13 -2.99 16.32
N LEU A 69 9.44 -2.70 15.21
CA LEU A 69 8.86 -1.37 14.98
C LEU A 69 7.67 -1.15 15.94
N SER A 70 7.29 0.12 16.13
CA SER A 70 6.17 0.46 17.02
C SER A 70 4.88 -0.27 16.64
N ARG A 71 4.05 -0.63 17.64
CA ARG A 71 2.72 -1.24 17.41
C ARG A 71 1.86 -0.40 16.46
N ARG A 72 2.04 0.92 16.45
CA ARG A 72 1.36 1.82 15.52
C ARG A 72 1.71 1.52 14.06
N MET A 73 2.96 1.19 13.74
CA MET A 73 3.37 0.83 12.37
C MET A 73 2.79 -0.50 11.92
N LEU A 74 2.75 -1.48 12.82
CA LEU A 74 2.08 -2.76 12.57
C LEU A 74 0.59 -2.55 12.27
N TRP A 75 -0.14 -1.85 13.14
CA TRP A 75 -1.57 -1.61 12.96
C TRP A 75 -1.89 -0.79 11.71
N LYS A 76 -1.06 0.20 11.37
CA LYS A 76 -1.23 0.95 10.12
C LYS A 76 -1.00 0.06 8.89
N SER A 77 -0.01 -0.85 8.93
CA SER A 77 0.23 -1.81 7.84
C SER A 77 -0.94 -2.80 7.68
N MET A 78 -1.49 -3.30 8.80
CA MET A 78 -2.70 -4.12 8.81
C MET A 78 -3.93 -3.35 8.29
N GLY A 79 -4.06 -2.08 8.66
CA GLY A 79 -5.12 -1.21 8.14
C GLY A 79 -5.03 -1.02 6.63
N LEU A 80 -3.83 -0.79 6.10
CA LEU A 80 -3.58 -0.74 4.64
C LEU A 80 -3.95 -2.07 3.98
N PHE A 81 -3.62 -3.21 4.58
CA PHE A 81 -4.03 -4.51 4.04
C PHE A 81 -5.56 -4.69 4.04
N GLY A 82 -6.24 -4.27 5.11
CA GLY A 82 -7.70 -4.26 5.16
C GLY A 82 -8.32 -3.39 4.08
N MET A 83 -7.74 -2.22 3.80
CA MET A 83 -8.17 -1.36 2.69
C MET A 83 -7.94 -2.02 1.32
N VAL A 84 -6.83 -2.75 1.12
CA VAL A 84 -6.60 -3.53 -0.10
C VAL A 84 -7.72 -4.56 -0.30
N ILE A 85 -8.10 -5.30 0.75
CA ILE A 85 -9.25 -6.22 0.69
C ILE A 85 -10.52 -5.45 0.29
N GLY A 86 -10.76 -4.28 0.90
CA GLY A 86 -11.86 -3.39 0.54
C GLY A 86 -11.85 -2.95 -0.93
N MET A 87 -10.68 -2.71 -1.53
CA MET A 87 -10.55 -2.40 -2.96
C MET A 87 -11.02 -3.56 -3.84
N PHE A 88 -10.62 -4.79 -3.52
CA PHE A 88 -11.09 -5.97 -4.28
C PHE A 88 -12.60 -6.20 -4.10
N LEU A 89 -13.13 -6.01 -2.88
CA LEU A 89 -14.56 -6.14 -2.62
C LEU A 89 -15.38 -5.10 -3.40
N THR A 90 -14.99 -3.83 -3.34
CA THR A 90 -15.67 -2.74 -4.08
C THR A 90 -15.57 -2.90 -5.59
N ALA A 91 -14.49 -3.49 -6.11
CA ALA A 91 -14.36 -3.84 -7.52
C ALA A 91 -15.31 -4.99 -7.92
N VAL A 92 -15.39 -6.07 -7.14
CA VAL A 92 -16.29 -7.21 -7.41
C VAL A 92 -17.77 -6.80 -7.31
N LEU A 93 -18.11 -5.97 -6.33
CA LEU A 93 -19.48 -5.51 -6.09
C LEU A 93 -19.95 -4.44 -7.09
N SER A 94 -19.08 -3.94 -7.97
CA SER A 94 -19.41 -2.89 -8.94
C SER A 94 -20.51 -3.23 -9.93
N SER A 95 -20.64 -4.50 -10.27
CA SER A 95 -21.71 -4.99 -11.13
C SER A 95 -23.05 -5.14 -10.40
N ARG A 96 -23.09 -5.05 -9.06
CA ARG A 96 -24.27 -5.37 -8.24
C ARG A 96 -24.79 -4.20 -7.41
N ILE A 97 -23.91 -3.34 -6.90
CA ILE A 97 -24.28 -2.25 -5.98
C ILE A 97 -23.46 -1.00 -6.35
N GLY A 98 -23.97 -0.24 -7.33
CA GLY A 98 -23.22 0.87 -7.95
C GLY A 98 -22.69 1.93 -6.98
N PHE A 99 -23.43 2.25 -5.91
CA PHE A 99 -22.98 3.24 -4.91
C PHE A 99 -21.77 2.76 -4.08
N LEU A 100 -21.69 1.47 -3.74
CA LEU A 100 -20.55 0.93 -3.00
C LEU A 100 -19.25 1.00 -3.82
N SER A 101 -19.34 0.97 -5.15
CA SER A 101 -18.16 1.09 -6.01
C SER A 101 -17.66 2.51 -6.17
N ALA A 102 -18.48 3.53 -5.90
CA ALA A 102 -18.01 4.90 -5.79
C ALA A 102 -17.01 5.09 -4.63
N LEU A 103 -16.98 4.18 -3.65
CA LEU A 103 -15.97 4.19 -2.59
C LEU A 103 -14.58 3.77 -3.06
N HIS A 104 -14.47 3.02 -4.17
CA HIS A 104 -13.20 2.51 -4.67
C HIS A 104 -12.14 3.60 -4.87
N PRO A 105 -12.40 4.72 -5.60
CA PRO A 105 -11.42 5.80 -5.71
C PRO A 105 -11.12 6.49 -4.36
N VAL A 106 -12.10 6.59 -3.44
CA VAL A 106 -11.87 7.18 -2.11
C VAL A 106 -10.91 6.31 -1.29
N ILE A 107 -11.11 4.98 -1.30
CA ILE A 107 -10.22 4.03 -0.62
C ILE A 107 -8.84 4.03 -1.28
N ALA A 108 -8.74 4.17 -2.60
CA ALA A 108 -7.46 4.30 -3.30
C ALA A 108 -6.65 5.52 -2.81
N LEU A 109 -7.30 6.68 -2.63
CA LEU A 109 -6.66 7.88 -2.08
C LEU A 109 -6.23 7.68 -0.63
N MET A 110 -7.05 7.01 0.19
CA MET A 110 -6.70 6.67 1.57
C MET A 110 -5.51 5.70 1.64
N LEU A 111 -5.46 4.70 0.76
CA LEU A 111 -4.34 3.77 0.62
C LEU A 111 -3.05 4.51 0.25
N PHE A 112 -3.13 5.39 -0.75
CA PHE A 112 -2.00 6.20 -1.17
C PHE A 112 -1.50 7.08 -0.02
N TRP A 113 -2.40 7.85 0.60
CA TRP A 113 -2.05 8.74 1.70
C TRP A 113 -1.46 7.98 2.90
N GLY A 114 -2.09 6.88 3.31
CA GLY A 114 -1.63 6.04 4.40
C GLY A 114 -0.25 5.43 4.13
N SER A 115 0.03 5.03 2.89
CA SER A 115 1.35 4.54 2.49
C SER A 115 2.44 5.63 2.55
N VAL A 116 2.13 6.85 2.12
CA VAL A 116 3.05 8.00 2.22
C VAL A 116 3.32 8.38 3.68
N ASP A 117 2.29 8.33 4.52
CA ASP A 117 2.42 8.56 5.96
C ASP A 117 3.36 7.55 6.64
N MET A 118 3.46 6.31 6.13
CA MET A 118 4.39 5.30 6.66
C MET A 118 5.83 5.75 6.44
N ILE A 119 6.12 6.23 5.23
CA ILE A 119 7.44 6.71 4.83
C ILE A 119 7.84 7.92 5.67
N ARG A 120 6.90 8.85 5.94
CA ARG A 120 7.14 10.04 6.77
C ARG A 120 7.36 9.70 8.25
N SER A 121 6.64 8.71 8.77
CA SER A 121 6.76 8.26 10.15
C SER A 121 8.15 7.69 10.46
N GLY A 122 8.81 7.08 9.48
CA GLY A 122 10.21 6.62 9.59
C GLY A 122 11.21 7.75 9.81
N LYS A 123 11.11 8.82 9.01
CA LYS A 123 12.03 9.97 9.10
C LYS A 123 11.92 10.71 10.45
N ARG A 124 10.71 10.79 11.04
CA ARG A 124 10.50 11.44 12.35
C ARG A 124 11.08 10.62 13.51
N SER A 125 11.25 9.31 13.34
CA SER A 125 11.90 8.45 14.34
C SER A 125 13.41 8.71 14.46
N GLU A 126 14.05 9.20 13.40
CA GLU A 126 15.50 9.47 13.38
C GLU A 126 15.83 10.86 13.96
N ILE A 127 14.89 11.82 13.89
CA ILE A 127 15.08 13.21 14.35
C ILE A 127 14.95 13.34 15.89
N ASN A 128 14.20 12.46 16.56
CA ASN A 128 13.97 12.53 18.01
C ASN A 128 15.01 11.76 18.86
N VAL A 129 16.17 11.41 18.28
CA VAL A 129 17.27 10.70 18.98
C VAL A 129 18.43 11.65 19.33
N HIS A 130 18.23 12.96 19.16
CA HIS A 130 19.14 14.03 19.58
C HIS A 130 18.46 14.93 20.60
#